data_AF-A0A914G835-F1
#
_entry.id   AF-A0A914G835-F1
#
_cell.length_a   1.000
_cell.length_b   1.000
_cell.length_c   1.000
_cell.angle_alpha   90.00
_cell.angle_beta   90.00
_cell.angle_gamma   90.00
#
_symmetry.space_group_name_H-M   'P 1'
#
loop_
_entity.id
_entity.type
_entity.pdbx_description
1 polymer ?
#
loop_
_entity_poly.entity_id
_entity_poly.type
_entity_poly.pdbx_seq_one_letter_code
_entity_poly.pdbx_strand_id
1 'polypeptide(L)'
;IENQNKQIENVEKKLEAELEPLLEELTKLASKIEEITNDPATKSDIKNRLDSTKTAVDELKKKLDSVKKAAANAKSQGEELLTEFDKKLDWIRETQKDFDSLPAVSADPAKLNEQIEDFSPLYSEVLENEGSMN
;
A
#
# COMPACT_ATOMS: atom_id res chain seq x y z
N ILE A 1 -1.97 -9.33 -1.18
CA ILE A 1 -2.81 -8.12 -1.35
C ILE A 1 -4.24 -8.48 -1.75
N GLU A 2 -4.52 -9.16 -2.86
CA GLU A 2 -5.92 -9.42 -3.28
C GLU A 2 -6.74 -10.25 -2.26
N ASN A 3 -6.15 -11.29 -1.69
CA ASN A 3 -6.81 -12.07 -0.62
C ASN A 3 -7.04 -11.23 0.66
N GLN A 4 -6.09 -10.34 1.00
CA GLN A 4 -6.24 -9.44 2.15
C GLN A 4 -7.35 -8.41 1.90
N ASN A 5 -7.46 -7.86 0.69
CA ASN A 5 -8.53 -6.92 0.32
C ASN A 5 -9.91 -7.58 0.40
N LYS A 6 -10.04 -8.84 -0.06
CA LYS A 6 -11.29 -9.61 0.09
C LYS A 6 -11.66 -9.83 1.56
N GLN A 7 -10.68 -10.10 2.42
CA GLN A 7 -10.92 -10.23 3.85
C GLN A 7 -11.35 -8.90 4.50
N ILE A 8 -10.70 -7.79 4.13
CA ILE A 8 -11.06 -6.43 4.60
C ILE A 8 -12.51 -6.11 4.20
N GLU A 9 -12.88 -6.30 2.93
CA GLU A 9 -14.23 -6.07 2.43
C GLU A 9 -15.29 -6.93 3.15
N ASN A 10 -14.96 -8.19 3.45
CA ASN A 10 -15.86 -9.06 4.21
C ASN A 10 -16.05 -8.57 5.65
N VAL A 11 -15.00 -8.05 6.29
CA VAL A 11 -15.08 -7.50 7.65
C VAL A 11 -15.91 -6.22 7.65
N GLU A 12 -15.73 -5.34 6.66
CA GLU A 12 -16.59 -4.17 6.42
C GLU A 12 -18.06 -4.54 6.35
N LYS A 13 -18.39 -5.48 5.47
CA LYS A 13 -19.77 -5.87 5.24
C LYS A 13 -20.41 -6.39 6.52
N LYS A 14 -19.68 -7.18 7.31
CA LYS A 14 -20.17 -7.65 8.62
C LYS A 14 -20.34 -6.49 9.61
N LEU A 15 -19.39 -5.55 9.64
CA LEU A 15 -19.47 -4.39 10.50
C LEU A 15 -20.72 -3.55 10.21
N GLU A 16 -20.96 -3.23 8.94
CA GLU A 16 -22.09 -2.41 8.48
C GLU A 16 -23.43 -3.16 8.56
N ALA A 17 -23.47 -4.42 8.12
CA ALA A 17 -24.72 -5.17 8.01
C ALA A 17 -25.18 -5.79 9.34
N GLU A 18 -24.26 -6.12 10.25
CA GLU A 18 -24.60 -6.81 11.50
C GLU A 18 -24.36 -5.92 12.72
N LEU A 19 -23.19 -5.28 12.82
CA LEU A 19 -22.78 -4.62 14.06
C LEU A 19 -23.47 -3.28 14.30
N GLU A 20 -23.67 -2.47 13.26
CA GLU A 20 -24.38 -1.19 13.35
C GLU A 20 -25.86 -1.33 13.77
N PRO A 21 -26.69 -2.18 13.13
CA PRO A 21 -28.08 -2.33 13.55
C PRO A 21 -28.20 -2.91 14.97
N LEU A 22 -27.31 -3.83 15.35
CA LEU A 22 -27.27 -4.37 16.72
C LEU A 22 -26.92 -3.29 17.75
N LEU A 23 -26.01 -2.37 17.43
CA LEU A 23 -25.65 -1.26 18.32
C LEU A 23 -26.81 -0.26 18.46
N GLU A 24 -27.55 -0.01 17.38
CA GLU A 24 -28.74 0.83 17.42
C GLU A 24 -29.85 0.19 18.26
N GLU A 25 -30.10 -1.12 18.09
CA GLU A 25 -31.06 -1.88 18.90
C GLU A 25 -30.67 -1.87 20.38
N LEU A 26 -29.39 -2.14 20.69
CA LEU A 26 -28.86 -2.09 22.06
C LEU A 26 -29.06 -0.71 22.69
N THR A 27 -28.85 0.36 21.92
CA THR A 27 -29.07 1.73 22.38
C THR A 27 -30.55 1.98 22.69
N LYS A 28 -31.46 1.55 21.81
CA LYS A 28 -32.92 1.66 22.04
C LYS A 28 -33.36 0.88 23.28
N LEU A 29 -32.86 -0.34 23.45
CA LEU A 29 -33.15 -1.17 24.62
C LEU A 29 -32.63 -0.53 25.91
N ALA A 30 -31.41 0.00 25.90
CA ALA A 30 -30.85 0.71 27.05
C ALA A 30 -31.71 1.90 27.47
N SER A 31 -32.15 2.74 26.51
CA SER A 31 -33.05 3.86 26.80
C SER A 31 -34.38 3.39 27.38
N LYS A 32 -34.97 2.33 26.84
CA LYS A 32 -36.21 1.75 27.38
C LYS A 32 -36.03 1.23 28.81
N ILE A 33 -34.90 0.59 29.11
CA ILE A 33 -34.61 0.13 30.48
C ILE A 33 -34.42 1.30 31.43
N GLU A 34 -33.78 2.38 30.97
CA GLU A 34 -33.60 3.62 31.73
C GLU A 34 -34.94 4.28 32.11
N GLU A 35 -35.94 4.20 31.23
CA GLU A 35 -37.30 4.74 31.48
C GLU A 35 -38.08 3.92 32.51
N ILE A 36 -37.96 2.59 32.50
CA ILE A 36 -38.76 1.70 33.37
C ILE A 36 -38.10 1.41 34.73
N THR A 37 -36.80 1.63 34.84
CA THR A 37 -36.03 1.35 36.06
C THR A 37 -36.03 2.58 36.97
N ASN A 38 -36.26 2.41 38.28
CA ASN A 38 -36.15 3.49 39.26
C ASN A 38 -34.84 3.44 40.07
N ASP A 39 -34.09 2.34 39.98
CA ASP A 39 -32.79 2.17 40.63
C ASP A 39 -31.66 2.89 39.86
N PRO A 40 -30.98 3.89 40.46
CA PRO A 40 -29.89 4.62 39.81
C PRO A 40 -28.66 3.75 39.51
N ALA A 41 -28.38 2.72 40.32
CA ALA A 41 -27.21 1.86 40.12
C ALA A 41 -27.35 1.06 38.83
N THR A 42 -28.49 0.42 38.63
CA THR A 42 -28.81 -0.33 37.40
C THR A 42 -28.75 0.55 36.14
N LYS A 43 -29.24 1.80 36.20
CA LYS A 43 -29.14 2.75 35.07
C LYS A 43 -27.68 3.05 34.71
N SER A 44 -26.87 3.35 35.72
CA SER A 44 -25.44 3.63 35.56
C SER A 44 -24.71 2.45 34.93
N ASP A 45 -24.96 1.23 35.41
CA ASP A 45 -24.30 0.01 34.91
C ASP A 45 -24.65 -0.27 33.43
N ILE A 46 -25.92 -0.13 33.05
CA ILE A 46 -26.37 -0.31 31.67
C ILE A 46 -25.73 0.73 30.75
N LYS A 47 -25.70 2.00 31.18
CA LYS A 47 -25.07 3.08 30.43
C LYS A 47 -23.58 2.83 30.23
N ASN A 48 -22.87 2.48 31.30
CA ASN A 48 -21.43 2.19 31.25
C ASN A 48 -21.12 1.03 30.28
N ARG A 49 -21.94 -0.02 30.29
CA ARG A 49 -21.81 -1.15 29.35
C ARG A 49 -22.08 -0.75 27.90
N LEU A 50 -23.12 0.06 27.67
CA LEU A 50 -23.43 0.59 26.33
C LEU A 50 -22.29 1.46 25.81
N ASP A 51 -21.77 2.37 26.62
CA ASP A 51 -20.70 3.29 26.24
C ASP A 51 -19.37 2.54 25.99
N SER A 52 -19.08 1.51 26.79
CA SER A 52 -17.95 0.61 26.55
C SER A 52 -18.09 -0.13 25.22
N THR A 53 -19.30 -0.60 24.90
CA THR A 53 -19.59 -1.30 23.64
C THR A 53 -19.43 -0.35 22.45
N LYS A 54 -19.98 0.87 22.52
CA LYS A 54 -19.82 1.91 21.48
C LYS A 54 -18.34 2.20 21.23
N THR A 55 -17.57 2.37 22.30
CA THR A 55 -16.13 2.62 22.21
C THR A 55 -15.40 1.47 21.51
N ALA A 56 -15.71 0.22 21.87
CA ALA A 56 -15.13 -0.96 21.21
C ALA A 56 -15.47 -1.02 19.70
N VAL A 57 -16.71 -0.68 19.31
CA VAL A 57 -17.11 -0.58 17.91
C VAL A 57 -16.32 0.50 17.17
N ASP A 58 -16.15 1.67 17.76
CA ASP A 58 -15.39 2.77 17.17
C ASP A 58 -13.90 2.42 17.01
N GLU A 59 -13.32 1.70 17.97
CA GLU A 59 -11.95 1.19 17.86
C GLU A 59 -11.81 0.17 16.72
N LEU A 60 -12.79 -0.72 16.55
CA LEU A 60 -12.80 -1.67 15.43
C LEU A 60 -12.90 -0.95 14.08
N LYS A 61 -13.75 0.08 13.97
CA LYS A 61 -13.85 0.95 12.79
C LYS A 61 -12.51 1.59 12.45
N LYS A 62 -11.82 2.16 13.44
CA LYS A 62 -10.49 2.79 13.26
C LYS A 62 -9.42 1.78 12.84
N LYS A 63 -9.41 0.58 13.43
CA LYS A 63 -8.47 -0.49 13.06
C LYS A 63 -8.70 -0.93 11.61
N LEU A 64 -9.96 -1.08 11.20
CA LEU A 64 -10.31 -1.45 9.83
C LEU A 64 -9.83 -0.39 8.83
N ASP A 65 -10.07 0.89 9.09
CA ASP A 65 -9.59 2.00 8.25
C ASP A 65 -8.06 2.04 8.15
N SER A 66 -7.36 1.80 9.26
CA SER A 66 -5.89 1.72 9.27
C SER A 66 -5.38 0.58 8.39
N VAL A 67 -5.98 -0.62 8.50
CA VAL A 67 -5.60 -1.78 7.70
C VAL A 67 -5.89 -1.55 6.21
N LYS A 68 -7.02 -0.90 5.86
CA LYS A 68 -7.31 -0.48 4.47
C LYS A 68 -6.21 0.40 3.90
N LYS A 69 -5.84 1.45 4.63
CA LYS A 69 -4.82 2.41 4.19
C LYS A 69 -3.48 1.70 3.98
N ALA A 70 -3.10 0.84 4.92
CA ALA A 70 -1.89 0.04 4.79
C ALA A 70 -1.91 -0.87 3.54
N ALA A 71 -3.03 -1.56 3.29
CA ALA A 71 -3.17 -2.43 2.12
C ALA A 71 -3.14 -1.64 0.79
N ALA A 72 -3.79 -0.47 0.73
CA ALA A 72 -3.77 0.41 -0.43
C ALA A 72 -2.36 0.95 -0.71
N ASN A 73 -1.65 1.40 0.33
CA ASN A 73 -0.28 1.88 0.20
C ASN A 73 0.67 0.78 -0.28
N ALA A 74 0.57 -0.43 0.29
CA ALA A 74 1.39 -1.57 -0.13
C ALA A 74 1.14 -1.95 -1.61
N LYS A 75 -0.10 -1.80 -2.08
CA LYS A 75 -0.44 -2.00 -3.49
C LYS A 75 0.22 -0.95 -4.39
N SER A 76 0.09 0.33 -4.05
CA SER A 76 0.72 1.45 -4.80
C SER A 76 2.23 1.26 -4.88
N GLN A 77 2.88 0.97 -3.75
CA GLN A 77 4.33 0.71 -3.69
C GLN A 77 4.75 -0.47 -4.57
N GLY A 78 3.93 -1.52 -4.63
CA GLY A 78 4.18 -2.65 -5.52
C GLY A 78 4.09 -2.28 -7.00
N GLU A 79 3.10 -1.47 -7.38
CA GLU A 79 2.93 -0.99 -8.76
C GLU A 79 4.06 -0.02 -9.18
N GLU A 80 4.48 0.87 -8.27
CA GLU A 80 5.63 1.76 -8.45
C GLU A 80 6.93 0.96 -8.63
N LEU A 81 7.17 -0.03 -7.78
CA LEU A 81 8.35 -0.90 -7.88
C LEU A 81 8.39 -1.67 -9.20
N LEU A 82 7.26 -2.23 -9.65
CA LEU A 82 7.18 -2.91 -10.95
C LEU A 82 7.49 -1.96 -12.09
N THR A 83 6.97 -0.73 -12.04
CA THR A 83 7.24 0.30 -13.05
C THR A 83 8.72 0.68 -13.09
N GLU A 84 9.36 0.85 -11.92
CA GLU A 84 10.80 1.12 -11.83
C GLU A 84 11.62 -0.06 -12.35
N PHE A 85 11.20 -1.29 -12.04
CA PHE A 85 11.87 -2.50 -12.51
C PHE A 85 11.79 -2.64 -14.03
N ASP A 86 10.63 -2.40 -14.63
CA ASP A 86 10.44 -2.42 -16.09
C ASP A 86 11.32 -1.37 -16.77
N LYS A 87 11.36 -0.14 -16.23
CA LYS A 87 12.27 0.92 -16.74
C LYS A 87 13.73 0.50 -16.69
N LYS A 88 14.17 -0.08 -15.56
CA LYS A 88 15.55 -0.56 -15.41
C LYS A 88 15.85 -1.70 -16.39
N LEU A 89 14.93 -2.64 -16.58
CA LEU A 89 15.09 -3.73 -17.55
C LEU A 89 15.18 -3.22 -18.98
N ASP A 90 14.36 -2.25 -19.35
CA ASP A 90 14.38 -1.68 -20.70
C ASP A 90 15.70 -0.95 -20.95
N TRP A 91 16.18 -0.15 -19.99
CA TRP A 91 17.49 0.47 -20.07
C TRP A 91 18.63 -0.55 -20.20
N ILE A 92 18.61 -1.66 -19.43
CA ILE A 92 19.61 -2.75 -19.55
C ILE A 92 19.58 -3.34 -20.96
N ARG A 93 18.39 -3.59 -21.52
CA ARG A 93 18.24 -4.16 -22.87
C ARG A 93 18.74 -3.22 -23.96
N GLU A 94 18.46 -1.92 -23.83
CA GLU A 94 18.93 -0.89 -24.74
C GLU A 94 20.47 -0.79 -24.68
N THR A 95 21.03 -0.70 -23.47
CA THR A 95 22.47 -0.70 -23.24
C THR A 95 23.13 -1.94 -23.84
N GLN A 96 22.55 -3.13 -23.61
CA GLN A 96 23.08 -4.38 -24.18
C GLN A 96 23.07 -4.35 -25.71
N LYS A 97 22.00 -3.85 -26.33
CA LYS A 97 21.91 -3.70 -27.79
C LYS A 97 22.97 -2.73 -28.32
N ASP A 98 23.24 -1.65 -27.60
CA ASP A 98 24.27 -0.68 -27.98
C ASP A 98 25.66 -1.35 -27.93
N PHE A 99 25.95 -2.12 -26.89
CA PHE A 99 27.17 -2.94 -26.80
C PHE A 99 27.29 -3.98 -27.91
N ASP A 100 26.20 -4.68 -28.25
CA ASP A 100 26.18 -5.68 -29.32
C ASP A 100 26.35 -5.05 -30.72
N SER A 101 26.01 -3.77 -30.87
CA SER A 101 26.17 -3.01 -32.12
C SER A 101 27.58 -2.45 -32.32
N LEU A 102 28.46 -2.58 -31.32
CA LEU A 102 29.80 -2.00 -31.36
C LEU A 102 30.66 -2.66 -32.46
N PRO A 103 31.33 -1.86 -33.31
CA PRO A 103 32.27 -2.38 -34.28
C PRO A 103 33.51 -2.95 -33.57
N ALA A 104 34.19 -3.89 -34.23
CA ALA A 104 35.47 -4.39 -33.74
C ALA A 104 36.48 -3.25 -33.54
N VAL A 105 37.33 -3.38 -32.53
CA VAL A 105 38.38 -2.39 -32.20
C VAL A 105 39.30 -2.20 -33.40
N SER A 106 39.46 -0.95 -33.83
CA SER A 106 40.34 -0.59 -34.94
C SER A 106 41.81 -0.64 -34.52
N ALA A 107 42.67 -1.17 -35.39
CA ALA A 107 44.12 -1.09 -35.25
C ALA A 107 44.71 0.23 -35.82
N ASP A 108 43.91 1.02 -36.54
CA ASP A 108 44.28 2.35 -37.03
C ASP A 108 44.12 3.37 -35.89
N PRO A 109 45.20 4.06 -35.46
CA PRO A 109 45.16 5.02 -34.36
C PRO A 109 44.16 6.17 -34.54
N ALA A 110 43.92 6.62 -35.78
CA ALA A 110 42.98 7.72 -36.03
C ALA A 110 41.54 7.25 -35.77
N LYS A 111 41.19 6.08 -36.30
CA LYS A 111 39.87 5.45 -36.10
C LYS A 111 39.67 4.97 -34.66
N LEU A 112 40.73 4.55 -33.98
CA LEU A 112 40.66 4.16 -32.57
C LEU A 112 40.34 5.37 -31.67
N ASN A 113 40.92 6.55 -31.96
CA ASN A 113 40.58 7.77 -31.24
C ASN A 113 39.12 8.19 -31.47
N GLU A 114 38.63 8.10 -32.71
CA GLU A 114 37.22 8.34 -33.05
C GLU A 114 36.30 7.37 -32.28
N GLN A 115 36.63 6.07 -32.27
CA GLN A 115 35.91 5.05 -31.47
C GLN A 115 35.89 5.40 -29.97
N ILE A 116 37.00 5.88 -29.39
CA ILE A 116 37.05 6.29 -27.97
C ILE A 116 36.13 7.48 -27.69
N GLU A 117 36.12 8.48 -28.58
CA GLU A 117 35.23 9.65 -28.45
C GLU A 117 33.75 9.23 -28.53
N ASP A 118 33.42 8.30 -29.44
CA ASP A 118 32.07 7.76 -29.59
C ASP A 118 31.59 6.92 -28.39
N PHE A 119 32.51 6.24 -27.69
CA PHE A 119 32.17 5.37 -26.54
C PHE A 119 32.12 6.09 -25.19
N SER A 120 32.78 7.25 -25.08
CA SER A 120 32.82 8.02 -23.83
C SER A 120 31.43 8.39 -23.28
N PRO A 121 30.43 8.79 -24.10
CA PRO A 121 29.06 9.03 -23.65
C PRO A 121 28.38 7.78 -23.10
N LEU A 122 28.48 6.64 -23.81
CA LEU A 122 27.88 5.36 -23.40
C LEU A 122 28.46 4.91 -22.05
N TYR A 123 29.78 5.02 -21.88
CA TYR A 123 30.44 4.69 -20.62
C TYR A 123 29.98 5.57 -19.46
N SER A 124 29.80 6.86 -19.71
CA SER A 124 29.32 7.81 -18.69
C SER A 124 27.88 7.53 -18.29
N GLU A 125 27.01 7.19 -19.26
CA GLU A 125 25.61 6.83 -19.03
C GLU A 125 25.46 5.54 -18.21
N VAL A 126 26.31 4.54 -18.48
CA VAL A 126 26.34 3.29 -17.70
C VAL A 126 26.74 3.54 -16.26
N LEU A 127 27.76 4.37 -16.02
CA LEU A 127 28.20 4.72 -14.66
C LEU A 127 27.12 5.49 -13.87
N GLU A 128 26.43 6.42 -14.52
CA GLU A 128 25.35 7.19 -13.88
C GLU A 128 24.18 6.28 -13.49
N ASN A 129 23.77 5.38 -14.38
CA ASN A 129 22.69 4.45 -14.12
C ASN A 129 23.07 3.36 -13.10
N GLU A 130 24.31 2.87 -13.08
CA GLU A 130 24.82 1.96 -12.04
C GLU A 130 24.72 2.59 -10.64
N GLY A 131 25.00 3.90 -10.53
CA GLY A 131 24.79 4.66 -9.30
C GLY A 131 23.32 4.69 -8.83
N SER A 132 22.37 4.67 -9.76
CA SER A 132 20.93 4.65 -9.47
C SER A 132 20.34 3.26 -9.18
N MET A 133 21.15 2.21 -9.37
CA MET A 133 20.75 0.82 -9.16
C MET A 133 21.14 0.26 -7.78
N ASN A 134 21.98 0.97 -7.01
CA ASN A 134 22.37 0.62 -5.63
C ASN A 134 21.42 1.18 -4.56
#